data_AF-A0A212TF64-F1
#
_entry.id   AF-A0A212TF64-F1
#
_cell.length_a   1.000
_cell.length_b   1.000
_cell.length_c   1.000
_cell.angle_alpha   90.00
_cell.angle_beta   90.00
_cell.angle_gamma   90.00
#
_symmetry.space_group_name_H-M   'P 1'
#
loop_
_entity.id
_entity.type
_entity.pdbx_description
1 polymer ?
#
loop_
_entity_poly.entity_id
_entity_poly.type
_entity_poly.pdbx_seq_one_letter_code
_entity_poly.pdbx_strand_id
1 'polypeptide(L)'
;MPSIFSRIVSGELPAFKVAEDEHHLAFLDITPLVEGHTLVIPRKEVDYIFDLPPAELAALHQFAQRVAKGVKAAVTCKRIGVAVIGLEVPHAHIHLIPMNNVSDMNFANPKIKVAETRMKELAAAISAQVPGGTAAPEVKPLESKGSRETQPTNEPTAAATAGPGQNAVLGQLQQLTKDLFYMSESDAPLEPVQFAAPGGSLTDEALAKLAGAPADRKVEKQELTYFLRNHTADNGVLGNPTLANRFKALQMFLKQELQDVQVYRFGSGPQVPVLALGKTDDGQLAGFKTVLTET
;
A
#
# COMPACT_ATOMS: atom_id res chain seq x y z
N MET A 1 30.87 9.56 15.88
CA MET A 1 30.56 8.42 16.77
C MET A 1 30.16 7.26 15.88
N PRO A 2 30.60 6.01 16.16
CA PRO A 2 30.19 4.87 15.35
C PRO A 2 28.68 4.70 15.42
N SER A 3 28.03 4.49 14.27
CA SER A 3 26.60 4.21 14.22
C SER A 3 26.23 2.92 14.95
N ILE A 4 24.95 2.73 15.28
CA ILE A 4 24.46 1.48 15.89
C ILE A 4 24.76 0.27 15.00
N PHE A 5 24.76 0.44 13.67
CA PHE A 5 25.12 -0.61 12.71
C PHE A 5 26.60 -0.93 12.75
N SER A 6 27.49 0.05 12.92
CA SER A 6 28.92 -0.21 13.11
C SER A 6 29.20 -1.07 14.35
N ARG A 7 28.41 -0.89 15.41
CA ARG A 7 28.46 -1.73 16.64
C ARG A 7 27.91 -3.14 16.42
N ILE A 8 26.94 -3.32 15.52
CA ILE A 8 26.49 -4.66 15.09
C ILE A 8 27.58 -5.33 14.24
N VAL A 9 28.20 -4.60 13.32
CA VAL A 9 29.29 -5.10 12.45
C VAL A 9 30.49 -5.56 13.27
N SER A 10 30.86 -4.83 14.32
CA SER A 10 31.95 -5.19 15.23
C SER A 10 31.61 -6.34 16.20
N GLY A 11 30.34 -6.76 16.26
CA GLY A 11 29.87 -7.78 17.19
C GLY A 11 29.63 -7.28 18.62
N GLU A 12 29.70 -5.97 18.86
CA GLU A 12 29.39 -5.37 20.16
C GLU A 12 27.89 -5.47 20.48
N LEU A 13 27.02 -5.34 19.47
CA LEU A 13 25.58 -5.51 19.59
C LEU A 13 25.11 -6.77 18.86
N PRO A 14 24.16 -7.54 19.44
CA PRO A 14 23.58 -8.69 18.77
C PRO A 14 22.66 -8.25 17.62
N ALA A 15 22.52 -9.12 16.62
CA ALA A 15 21.56 -8.94 15.55
C ALA A 15 21.08 -10.31 15.04
N PHE A 16 19.87 -10.35 14.51
CA PHE A 16 19.32 -11.53 13.81
C PHE A 16 19.86 -11.57 12.38
N LYS A 17 21.13 -11.96 12.25
CA LYS A 17 21.83 -12.03 10.97
C LYS A 17 21.16 -13.06 10.04
N VAL A 18 21.01 -12.70 8.77
CA VAL A 18 20.45 -13.60 7.75
C VAL A 18 21.44 -13.93 6.65
N ALA A 19 22.36 -13.02 6.35
CA ALA A 19 23.46 -13.25 5.42
C ALA A 19 24.62 -12.31 5.75
N GLU A 20 25.83 -12.73 5.47
CA GLU A 20 27.01 -11.87 5.52
C GLU A 20 28.04 -12.32 4.49
N ASP A 21 28.85 -11.38 4.02
CA ASP A 21 30.08 -11.67 3.28
C ASP A 21 31.21 -10.77 3.80
N GLU A 22 32.33 -10.71 3.07
CA GLU A 22 33.49 -9.91 3.43
C GLU A 22 33.17 -8.40 3.54
N HIS A 23 32.20 -7.91 2.78
CA HIS A 23 31.93 -6.48 2.64
C HIS A 23 30.54 -6.05 3.10
N HIS A 24 29.60 -6.99 3.27
CA HIS A 24 28.20 -6.68 3.55
C HIS A 24 27.65 -7.54 4.69
N LEU A 25 26.59 -7.02 5.30
CA LEU A 25 25.84 -7.70 6.35
C LEU A 25 24.34 -7.46 6.13
N ALA A 26 23.53 -8.50 6.29
CA ALA A 26 22.09 -8.41 6.32
C ALA A 26 21.53 -9.02 7.61
N PHE A 27 20.57 -8.33 8.21
CA PHE A 27 19.94 -8.74 9.46
C PHE A 27 18.50 -8.20 9.54
N LEU A 28 17.67 -8.84 10.37
CA LEU A 28 16.29 -8.37 10.57
C LEU A 28 16.24 -7.04 11.33
N ASP A 29 15.35 -6.16 10.90
CA ASP A 29 15.00 -4.94 11.63
C ASP A 29 14.25 -5.32 12.92
N ILE A 30 14.68 -4.76 14.05
CA ILE A 30 14.04 -4.98 15.37
C ILE A 30 12.78 -4.13 15.55
N THR A 31 12.55 -3.15 14.69
CA THR A 31 11.35 -2.30 14.61
C THR A 31 10.64 -2.46 13.26
N PRO A 32 10.25 -3.70 12.89
CA PRO A 32 9.81 -4.01 11.54
C PRO A 32 8.45 -3.39 11.18
N LEU A 33 8.25 -3.05 9.91
CA LEU A 33 6.93 -2.74 9.37
C LEU A 33 6.07 -4.00 9.22
N VAL A 34 6.70 -5.11 8.82
CA VAL A 34 6.10 -6.43 8.60
C VAL A 34 7.12 -7.52 8.94
N GLU A 35 6.67 -8.75 9.20
CA GLU A 35 7.59 -9.88 9.43
C GLU A 35 8.54 -10.06 8.24
N GLY A 36 9.82 -10.28 8.54
CA GLY A 36 10.87 -10.43 7.52
C GLY A 36 11.46 -9.12 6.98
N HIS A 37 11.05 -7.96 7.51
CA HIS A 37 11.74 -6.69 7.23
C HIS A 37 13.23 -6.82 7.54
N THR A 38 14.06 -6.73 6.51
CA THR A 38 15.50 -6.99 6.57
C THR A 38 16.26 -5.76 6.14
N LEU A 39 17.30 -5.40 6.90
CA LEU A 39 18.23 -4.33 6.57
C LEU A 39 19.48 -4.93 5.93
N VAL A 40 19.97 -4.28 4.88
CA VAL A 40 21.19 -4.65 4.17
C VAL A 40 22.16 -3.50 4.19
N ILE A 41 23.35 -3.72 4.74
CA ILE A 41 24.35 -2.67 4.99
C ILE A 41 25.72 -3.06 4.42
N PRO A 42 26.56 -2.09 4.02
CA PRO A 42 27.99 -2.32 3.92
C PRO A 42 28.57 -2.50 5.34
N ARG A 43 29.68 -3.23 5.47
CA ARG A 43 30.43 -3.30 6.74
C ARG A 43 31.19 -2.01 7.01
N LYS A 44 31.63 -1.35 5.94
CA LYS A 44 32.30 -0.05 5.99
C LYS A 44 31.25 1.03 6.23
N GLU A 45 31.44 1.80 7.30
CA GLU A 45 30.55 2.92 7.64
C GLU A 45 30.68 4.04 6.61
N VAL A 46 29.62 4.22 5.84
CA VAL A 46 29.35 5.36 4.97
C VAL A 46 27.94 5.80 5.28
N ASP A 47 27.70 7.07 5.56
CA ASP A 47 26.41 7.56 6.05
C ASP A 47 25.30 7.38 5.00
N TYR A 48 25.45 8.02 3.85
CA TYR A 48 24.45 8.00 2.80
C TYR A 48 24.81 7.07 1.66
N ILE A 49 23.83 6.33 1.13
CA ILE A 49 24.08 5.28 0.14
C ILE A 49 24.72 5.82 -1.16
N PHE A 50 24.43 7.07 -1.54
CA PHE A 50 24.97 7.66 -2.77
C PHE A 50 26.37 8.27 -2.58
N ASP A 51 26.91 8.25 -1.36
CA ASP A 51 28.31 8.57 -1.10
C ASP A 51 29.21 7.34 -1.26
N LEU A 52 28.63 6.15 -1.46
CA LEU A 52 29.38 4.95 -1.78
C LEU A 52 30.03 5.07 -3.18
N PRO A 53 31.28 4.62 -3.36
CA PRO A 53 31.86 4.45 -4.68
C PRO A 53 30.95 3.57 -5.58
N PRO A 54 30.89 3.82 -6.90
CA PRO A 54 29.96 3.09 -7.78
C PRO A 54 30.06 1.57 -7.72
N ALA A 55 31.28 1.04 -7.54
CA ALA A 55 31.50 -0.40 -7.39
C ALA A 55 30.92 -0.94 -6.06
N GLU A 56 31.09 -0.20 -4.96
CA GLU A 56 30.53 -0.57 -3.64
C GLU A 56 29.00 -0.47 -3.64
N LEU A 57 28.43 0.58 -4.26
CA LEU A 57 26.99 0.74 -4.43
C LEU A 57 26.36 -0.41 -5.22
N ALA A 58 27.01 -0.81 -6.32
CA ALA A 58 26.56 -1.94 -7.15
C ALA A 58 26.67 -3.27 -6.39
N ALA A 59 27.77 -3.49 -5.67
CA ALA A 59 27.97 -4.70 -4.86
C ALA A 59 26.92 -4.82 -3.75
N LEU A 60 26.57 -3.70 -3.09
CA LEU A 60 25.52 -3.65 -2.07
C LEU A 60 24.16 -4.06 -2.64
N HIS A 61 23.79 -3.59 -3.84
CA HIS A 61 22.54 -3.97 -4.50
C HIS A 61 22.54 -5.43 -4.97
N GLN A 62 23.67 -5.97 -5.42
CA GLN A 62 23.79 -7.39 -5.76
C GLN A 62 23.64 -8.27 -4.52
N PHE A 63 24.24 -7.85 -3.40
CA PHE A 63 24.06 -8.51 -2.10
C PHE A 63 22.59 -8.45 -1.66
N ALA A 64 21.95 -7.27 -1.72
CA ALA A 64 20.53 -7.09 -1.41
C ALA A 64 19.63 -7.95 -2.30
N GLN A 65 19.94 -8.10 -3.60
CA GLN A 65 19.20 -8.99 -4.50
C GLN A 65 19.26 -10.45 -4.05
N ARG A 66 20.42 -10.94 -3.59
CA ARG A 66 20.55 -12.30 -3.05
C ARG A 66 19.73 -12.48 -1.77
N VAL A 67 19.82 -11.51 -0.85
CA VAL A 67 19.06 -11.51 0.40
C VAL A 67 17.56 -11.49 0.14
N ALA A 68 17.08 -10.63 -0.78
CA ALA A 68 15.67 -10.54 -1.14
C ALA A 68 15.08 -11.87 -1.64
N LYS A 69 15.87 -12.69 -2.36
CA LYS A 69 15.44 -14.04 -2.75
C LYS A 69 15.23 -14.94 -1.53
N GLY A 70 16.14 -14.90 -0.57
CA GLY A 70 16.01 -15.64 0.68
C GLY A 70 14.79 -15.19 1.50
N VAL A 71 14.61 -13.88 1.62
CA VAL A 71 13.45 -13.29 2.30
C VAL A 71 12.13 -13.73 1.65
N LYS A 72 12.03 -13.65 0.32
CA LYS A 72 10.81 -14.05 -0.41
C LYS A 72 10.51 -15.53 -0.30
N ALA A 73 11.53 -16.39 -0.21
CA ALA A 73 11.35 -17.82 -0.06
C ALA A 73 10.91 -18.21 1.37
N ALA A 74 11.39 -17.50 2.39
CA ALA A 74 11.06 -17.77 3.78
C ALA A 74 9.77 -17.12 4.27
N VAL A 75 9.38 -15.97 3.69
CA VAL A 75 8.22 -15.18 4.11
C VAL A 75 7.24 -15.03 2.95
N THR A 76 6.02 -15.54 3.13
CA THR A 76 4.97 -15.48 2.10
C THR A 76 4.60 -14.03 1.78
N CYS A 77 4.97 -13.59 0.58
CA CYS A 77 4.66 -12.27 0.07
C CYS A 77 4.55 -12.27 -1.46
N LYS A 78 3.88 -11.26 -2.03
CA LYS A 78 3.79 -11.09 -3.50
C LYS A 78 5.10 -10.58 -4.07
N ARG A 79 5.70 -9.57 -3.43
CA ARG A 79 6.95 -8.91 -3.84
C ARG A 79 7.81 -8.54 -2.63
N ILE A 80 9.08 -8.26 -2.88
CA ILE A 80 9.95 -7.59 -1.92
C ILE A 80 10.06 -6.13 -2.36
N GLY A 81 9.63 -5.21 -1.50
CA GLY A 81 9.88 -3.78 -1.64
C GLY A 81 11.32 -3.45 -1.29
N VAL A 82 11.85 -2.43 -1.95
CA VAL A 82 13.18 -1.87 -1.70
C VAL A 82 13.00 -0.40 -1.37
N ALA A 83 13.51 0.04 -0.23
CA ALA A 83 13.53 1.45 0.15
C ALA A 83 14.90 1.86 0.69
N VAL A 84 15.27 3.11 0.42
CA VAL A 84 16.43 3.78 1.01
C VAL A 84 15.91 5.10 1.57
N ILE A 85 16.12 5.33 2.87
CA ILE A 85 15.66 6.55 3.56
C ILE A 85 16.86 7.24 4.22
N GLY A 86 17.58 6.55 5.10
CA GLY A 86 18.83 7.06 5.70
C GLY A 86 18.67 8.13 6.78
N LEU A 87 17.44 8.47 7.19
CA LEU A 87 17.20 9.53 8.18
C LEU A 87 17.31 9.08 9.65
N GLU A 88 17.19 7.77 9.92
CA GLU A 88 17.14 7.22 11.28
C GLU A 88 18.53 6.82 11.79
N VAL A 89 19.30 6.11 10.96
CA VAL A 89 20.65 5.64 11.29
C VAL A 89 21.62 6.13 10.21
N PRO A 90 22.66 6.91 10.58
CA PRO A 90 23.61 7.49 9.64
C PRO A 90 24.65 6.46 9.19
N HIS A 91 24.19 5.43 8.49
CA HIS A 91 24.99 4.35 7.90
C HIS A 91 24.16 3.73 6.79
N ALA A 92 24.65 3.75 5.57
CA ALA A 92 23.97 3.35 4.34
C ALA A 92 23.28 1.98 4.51
N HIS A 93 21.97 1.95 4.26
CA HIS A 93 21.19 0.73 4.40
C HIS A 93 20.07 0.68 3.38
N ILE A 94 19.82 -0.53 2.88
CA ILE A 94 18.68 -0.85 2.04
C ILE A 94 17.68 -1.62 2.90
N HIS A 95 16.43 -1.15 2.91
CA HIS A 95 15.31 -1.90 3.46
C HIS A 95 14.79 -2.90 2.42
N LEU A 96 14.67 -4.16 2.82
CA LEU A 96 13.98 -5.21 2.07
C LEU A 96 12.71 -5.59 2.84
N ILE A 97 11.56 -5.26 2.28
CA ILE A 97 10.26 -5.38 2.97
C ILE A 97 9.37 -6.38 2.22
N PRO A 98 8.95 -7.50 2.83
CA PRO A 98 7.94 -8.38 2.26
C PRO A 98 6.60 -7.67 2.06
N MET A 99 6.12 -7.56 0.82
CA MET A 99 4.91 -6.80 0.48
C MET A 99 3.82 -7.69 -0.09
N ASN A 100 2.63 -7.56 0.48
CA ASN A 100 1.36 -8.03 -0.06
C ASN A 100 0.48 -6.88 -0.56
N ASN A 101 0.71 -5.68 -0.03
CA ASN A 101 0.05 -4.41 -0.34
C ASN A 101 1.08 -3.27 -0.44
N VAL A 102 0.73 -2.18 -1.13
CA VAL A 102 1.60 -0.99 -1.23
C VAL A 102 1.83 -0.33 0.14
N SER A 103 0.79 -0.31 0.99
CA SER A 103 0.86 0.23 2.36
C SER A 103 1.83 -0.50 3.28
N ASP A 104 2.25 -1.73 2.96
CA ASP A 104 3.22 -2.47 3.78
C ASP A 104 4.58 -1.75 3.86
N MET A 105 4.89 -0.89 2.87
CA MET A 105 6.09 -0.05 2.81
C MET A 105 5.82 1.41 3.22
N ASN A 106 4.75 1.67 3.98
CA ASN A 106 4.52 2.98 4.58
C ASN A 106 5.22 3.09 5.94
N PHE A 107 6.28 3.89 6.01
CA PHE A 107 7.09 4.05 7.22
C PHE A 107 6.36 4.77 8.37
N ALA A 108 5.23 5.45 8.09
CA ALA A 108 4.36 6.04 9.10
C ALA A 108 3.45 5.01 9.79
N ASN A 109 3.36 3.78 9.28
CA ASN A 109 2.60 2.73 9.95
C ASN A 109 3.20 2.40 11.33
N PRO A 110 2.37 1.97 12.29
CA PRO A 110 2.86 1.42 13.55
C PRO A 110 3.81 0.25 13.29
N LYS A 111 4.98 0.24 13.94
CA LYS A 111 5.90 -0.90 13.88
C LYS A 111 5.29 -2.08 14.62
N ILE A 112 5.39 -3.27 14.05
CA ILE A 112 4.88 -4.48 14.69
C ILE A 112 5.86 -5.00 15.73
N LYS A 113 5.34 -5.70 16.74
CA LYS A 113 6.18 -6.41 17.71
C LYS A 113 6.27 -7.88 17.30
N VAL A 114 7.48 -8.36 17.07
CA VAL A 114 7.76 -9.76 16.76
C VAL A 114 8.52 -10.36 17.93
N ALA A 115 8.05 -11.51 18.43
CA ALA A 115 8.72 -12.19 19.54
C ALA A 115 10.14 -12.62 19.14
N GLU A 116 11.08 -12.59 20.08
CA GLU A 116 12.48 -12.96 19.82
C GLU A 116 12.61 -14.37 19.22
N THR A 117 11.83 -15.34 19.71
CA THR A 117 11.79 -16.71 19.16
C THR A 117 11.43 -16.68 17.68
N ARG A 118 10.40 -15.91 17.32
CA ARG A 118 9.96 -15.74 15.95
C ARG A 118 11.00 -15.02 15.08
N MET A 119 11.71 -14.03 15.62
CA MET A 119 12.83 -13.38 14.94
C MET A 119 13.97 -14.36 14.63
N LYS A 120 14.30 -15.27 15.56
CA LYS A 120 15.30 -16.32 15.34
C LYS A 120 14.87 -17.31 14.26
N GLU A 121 13.62 -17.76 14.30
CA GLU A 121 13.05 -18.63 13.27
C GLU A 121 13.08 -17.98 11.89
N LEU A 122 12.64 -16.73 11.79
CA LEU A 122 12.67 -15.96 10.54
C LEU A 122 14.10 -15.83 10.02
N ALA A 123 15.05 -15.47 10.88
CA ALA A 123 16.42 -15.29 10.46
C ALA A 123 17.05 -16.60 9.94
N ALA A 124 16.81 -17.71 10.65
CA ALA A 124 17.27 -19.04 10.21
C ALA A 124 16.61 -19.47 8.89
N ALA A 125 15.29 -19.28 8.76
CA ALA A 125 14.55 -19.61 7.55
C ALA A 125 15.03 -18.80 6.34
N ILE A 126 15.26 -17.49 6.51
CA ILE A 126 15.79 -16.62 5.47
C ILE A 126 17.20 -17.04 5.10
N SER A 127 18.07 -17.24 6.09
CA SER A 127 19.47 -17.62 5.87
C SER A 127 19.61 -18.91 5.06
N ALA A 128 18.78 -19.92 5.36
CA ALA A 128 18.75 -21.18 4.62
C ALA A 128 18.37 -21.03 3.14
N GLN A 129 17.73 -19.92 2.76
CA GLN A 129 17.26 -19.65 1.40
C GLN A 129 18.13 -18.62 0.66
N VAL A 130 19.09 -17.95 1.33
CA VAL A 130 19.98 -17.00 0.66
C VAL A 130 21.01 -17.76 -0.18
N PRO A 131 21.07 -17.54 -1.51
CA PRO A 131 22.04 -18.24 -2.36
C PRO A 131 23.49 -17.88 -2.00
N GLY A 132 24.30 -18.91 -1.75
CA GLY A 132 25.74 -18.79 -1.49
C GLY A 132 26.12 -18.38 -0.06
N GLY A 133 25.22 -18.52 0.92
CA GLY A 133 25.51 -18.21 2.33
C GLY A 133 26.20 -19.34 3.10
N THR A 134 27.17 -18.98 3.94
CA THR A 134 27.64 -19.82 5.06
C THR A 134 26.64 -19.73 6.21
N ALA A 135 26.26 -20.86 6.81
CA ALA A 135 25.26 -20.95 7.88
C ALA A 135 25.58 -20.02 9.07
N ALA A 136 24.57 -19.31 9.58
CA ALA A 136 24.70 -18.42 10.74
C ALA A 136 25.03 -19.18 12.04
N PRO A 137 25.87 -18.63 12.95
CA PRO A 137 26.13 -19.23 14.25
C PRO A 137 25.01 -18.91 15.27
N GLU A 138 24.81 -19.81 16.24
CA GLU A 138 23.80 -19.71 17.31
C GLU A 138 23.99 -18.47 18.21
N VAL A 139 22.88 -17.79 18.54
CA VAL A 139 22.83 -16.59 19.41
C VAL A 139 22.14 -16.92 20.74
N LYS A 140 22.82 -16.64 21.86
CA LYS A 140 22.34 -16.87 23.23
C LYS A 140 21.15 -15.95 23.61
N PRO A 141 20.19 -16.40 24.44
CA PRO A 141 18.98 -15.62 24.76
C PRO A 141 19.22 -14.51 25.79
N LEU A 142 18.45 -13.42 25.70
CA LEU A 142 18.38 -12.35 26.70
C LEU A 142 16.99 -12.32 27.35
N GLU A 143 16.94 -12.27 28.68
CA GLU A 143 15.68 -12.22 29.44
C GLU A 143 15.10 -10.80 29.48
N SER A 144 13.79 -10.66 29.30
CA SER A 144 13.07 -9.42 29.63
C SER A 144 11.81 -9.71 30.46
N LYS A 145 11.68 -8.98 31.57
CA LYS A 145 10.57 -8.99 32.52
C LYS A 145 9.51 -7.94 32.15
N GLY A 146 8.24 -8.25 32.43
CA GLY A 146 7.25 -7.23 32.81
C GLY A 146 5.92 -7.32 32.07
N SER A 147 4.96 -8.03 32.64
CA SER A 147 3.56 -8.02 32.23
C SER A 147 2.81 -6.88 32.92
N ARG A 148 1.98 -6.15 32.17
CA ARG A 148 0.86 -5.38 32.73
C ARG A 148 -0.39 -5.58 31.88
N GLU A 149 -1.45 -6.00 32.56
CA GLU A 149 -2.79 -6.31 32.06
C GLU A 149 -3.52 -5.08 31.49
N THR A 150 -4.41 -5.35 30.53
CA THR A 150 -5.46 -4.43 30.09
C THR A 150 -6.82 -5.12 30.21
N GLN A 151 -7.82 -4.39 30.69
CA GLN A 151 -9.25 -4.74 30.65
C GLN A 151 -10.04 -3.73 29.78
N PRO A 152 -11.30 -4.04 29.38
CA PRO A 152 -11.75 -3.96 27.99
C PRO A 152 -12.57 -2.71 27.65
N THR A 153 -12.75 -2.45 26.35
CA THR A 153 -13.61 -1.39 25.80
C THR A 153 -14.97 -1.92 25.35
N ASN A 154 -16.03 -1.22 25.77
CA ASN A 154 -17.43 -1.39 25.36
C ASN A 154 -17.71 -0.89 23.93
N GLU A 155 -18.62 -1.57 23.22
CA GLU A 155 -19.42 -1.02 22.12
C GLU A 155 -20.48 -0.01 22.65
N PRO A 156 -21.03 0.86 21.79
CA PRO A 156 -22.44 0.67 21.41
C PRO A 156 -22.86 1.08 19.97
N THR A 157 -23.69 0.20 19.38
CA THR A 157 -25.01 0.38 18.72
C THR A 157 -25.35 1.50 17.69
N ALA A 158 -25.78 1.01 16.51
CA ALA A 158 -26.87 1.36 15.59
C ALA A 158 -27.73 2.66 15.65
N ALA A 159 -28.02 3.19 14.44
CA ALA A 159 -29.37 3.43 13.83
C ALA A 159 -29.62 4.85 13.29
N ALA A 160 -30.12 4.97 12.04
CA ALA A 160 -31.43 5.59 11.67
C ALA A 160 -31.55 5.97 10.16
N THR A 161 -32.79 5.92 9.69
CA THR A 161 -33.41 5.96 8.34
C THR A 161 -33.74 7.35 7.77
N ALA A 162 -33.92 7.50 6.44
CA ALA A 162 -34.83 8.49 5.81
C ALA A 162 -35.23 8.15 4.35
N GLY A 163 -36.48 8.43 3.96
CA GLY A 163 -37.11 8.18 2.63
C GLY A 163 -37.08 9.38 1.64
N PRO A 164 -37.88 9.36 0.53
CA PRO A 164 -37.39 9.71 -0.82
C PRO A 164 -37.77 11.11 -1.35
N GLY A 165 -36.97 11.61 -2.31
CA GLY A 165 -37.34 12.69 -3.23
C GLY A 165 -36.18 13.62 -3.63
N GLN A 166 -35.68 13.49 -4.88
CA GLN A 166 -34.75 14.34 -5.66
C GLN A 166 -33.37 14.74 -5.06
N ASN A 167 -33.24 14.86 -3.74
CA ASN A 167 -31.99 15.11 -3.02
C ASN A 167 -31.42 13.84 -2.35
N ALA A 168 -32.17 12.75 -2.36
CA ALA A 168 -31.81 11.52 -1.65
C ALA A 168 -30.59 10.81 -2.28
N VAL A 169 -30.53 10.75 -3.62
CA VAL A 169 -29.43 10.07 -4.32
C VAL A 169 -28.11 10.79 -4.11
N LEU A 170 -28.05 12.10 -4.34
CA LEU A 170 -26.83 12.89 -4.13
C LEU A 170 -26.42 12.90 -2.65
N GLY A 171 -27.38 13.04 -1.72
CA GLY A 171 -27.09 12.97 -0.29
C GLY A 171 -26.48 11.62 0.12
N GLN A 172 -27.02 10.51 -0.39
CA GLN A 172 -26.48 9.19 -0.13
C GLN A 172 -25.11 8.97 -0.80
N LEU A 173 -24.91 9.48 -2.02
CA LEU A 173 -23.59 9.49 -2.67
C LEU A 173 -22.56 10.26 -1.86
N GLN A 174 -22.91 11.45 -1.36
CA GLN A 174 -22.05 12.23 -0.47
C GLN A 174 -21.66 11.44 0.78
N GLN A 175 -22.61 10.76 1.41
CA GLN A 175 -22.33 9.93 2.58
C GLN A 175 -21.42 8.73 2.26
N LEU A 176 -21.67 8.05 1.14
CA LEU A 176 -20.91 6.88 0.73
C LEU A 176 -19.48 7.23 0.28
N THR A 177 -19.29 8.40 -0.32
CA THR A 177 -18.01 8.87 -0.87
C THR A 177 -17.19 9.73 0.09
N LYS A 178 -17.78 10.20 1.20
CA LYS A 178 -17.08 10.98 2.24
C LYS A 178 -15.81 10.27 2.71
N ASP A 179 -14.65 10.93 2.63
CA ASP A 179 -13.35 10.33 3.01
C ASP A 179 -13.08 8.98 2.31
N LEU A 180 -13.50 8.85 1.05
CA LEU A 180 -13.25 7.68 0.21
C LEU A 180 -12.40 8.10 -0.99
N PHE A 181 -11.23 7.49 -1.12
CA PHE A 181 -10.24 7.83 -2.13
C PHE A 181 -10.04 6.66 -3.10
N TYR A 182 -10.12 6.95 -4.39
CA TYR A 182 -9.72 6.03 -5.43
C TYR A 182 -8.19 5.92 -5.44
N MET A 183 -7.70 4.73 -5.09
CA MET A 183 -6.27 4.42 -5.04
C MET A 183 -5.75 4.01 -6.44
N SER A 184 -4.78 4.77 -6.95
CA SER A 184 -4.00 4.48 -8.17
C SER A 184 -2.49 4.62 -7.86
N GLU A 185 -1.69 5.25 -8.72
CA GLU A 185 -0.32 5.67 -8.32
C GLU A 185 -0.34 6.83 -7.30
N SER A 186 -1.39 7.64 -7.36
CA SER A 186 -1.74 8.62 -6.34
C SER A 186 -3.19 8.40 -5.91
N ASP A 187 -3.51 8.80 -4.68
CA ASP A 187 -4.86 8.77 -4.15
C ASP A 187 -5.63 10.01 -4.63
N ALA A 188 -6.87 9.82 -5.08
CA ALA A 188 -7.77 10.90 -5.49
C ALA A 188 -9.16 10.73 -4.86
N PRO A 189 -9.84 11.78 -4.41
CA PRO A 189 -11.17 11.66 -3.82
C PRO A 189 -12.19 11.16 -4.85
N LEU A 190 -13.23 10.49 -4.36
CA LEU A 190 -14.45 10.23 -5.13
C LEU A 190 -15.41 11.39 -4.87
N GLU A 191 -15.52 12.32 -5.82
CA GLU A 191 -16.38 13.48 -5.68
C GLU A 191 -17.79 13.14 -6.21
N PRO A 192 -18.84 13.19 -5.38
CA PRO A 192 -20.20 12.89 -5.81
C PRO A 192 -20.70 13.97 -6.77
N VAL A 193 -21.41 13.56 -7.82
CA VAL A 193 -21.91 14.46 -8.86
C VAL A 193 -23.36 14.13 -9.22
N GLN A 194 -24.11 15.17 -9.58
CA GLN A 194 -25.44 15.06 -10.18
C GLN A 194 -25.58 16.13 -11.27
N PHE A 195 -26.13 15.73 -12.42
CA PHE A 195 -26.28 16.59 -13.60
C PHE A 195 -27.68 16.42 -14.21
N ALA A 196 -28.20 17.48 -14.81
CA ALA A 196 -29.34 17.38 -15.70
C ALA A 196 -29.01 16.44 -16.87
N ALA A 197 -29.93 15.55 -17.24
CA ALA A 197 -29.74 14.76 -18.45
C ALA A 197 -29.73 15.69 -19.67
N PRO A 198 -28.76 15.53 -20.57
CA PRO A 198 -28.77 16.25 -21.83
C PRO A 198 -30.01 15.85 -22.64
N GLY A 199 -30.60 16.79 -23.38
CA GLY A 199 -31.67 16.49 -24.32
C GLY A 199 -31.13 15.60 -25.45
N GLY A 200 -31.34 14.29 -25.35
CA GLY A 200 -30.86 13.30 -26.34
C GLY A 200 -29.89 12.27 -25.74
N SER A 201 -29.05 11.67 -26.59
CA SER A 201 -28.03 10.71 -26.17
C SER A 201 -26.83 11.42 -25.51
N LEU A 202 -26.20 10.75 -24.53
CA LEU A 202 -24.95 11.19 -23.91
C LEU A 202 -23.80 11.08 -24.91
N THR A 203 -23.48 12.19 -25.58
CA THR A 203 -22.33 12.28 -26.49
C THR A 203 -21.03 12.37 -25.71
N ASP A 204 -19.92 11.95 -26.34
CA ASP A 204 -18.58 12.01 -25.74
C ASP A 204 -18.17 13.46 -25.41
N GLU A 205 -18.60 14.44 -26.23
CA GLU A 205 -18.40 15.87 -25.97
C GLU A 205 -19.13 16.35 -24.71
N ALA A 206 -20.39 15.92 -24.52
CA ALA A 206 -21.16 16.25 -23.32
C ALA A 206 -20.51 15.63 -22.07
N LEU A 207 -20.08 14.36 -22.17
CA LEU A 207 -19.36 13.65 -21.12
C LEU A 207 -18.04 14.34 -20.75
N ALA A 208 -17.25 14.78 -21.73
CA ALA A 208 -16.00 15.49 -21.49
C ALA A 208 -16.25 16.80 -20.74
N LYS A 209 -17.28 17.56 -21.15
CA LYS A 209 -17.68 18.79 -20.44
C LYS A 209 -18.10 18.53 -19.00
N LEU A 210 -18.87 17.47 -18.74
CA LEU A 210 -19.28 17.08 -17.38
C LEU A 210 -18.09 16.64 -16.52
N ALA A 211 -17.09 15.99 -17.11
CA ALA A 211 -15.87 15.57 -16.42
C ALA A 211 -14.85 16.71 -16.21
N GLY A 212 -15.08 17.89 -16.80
CA GLY A 212 -14.08 18.97 -16.84
C GLY A 212 -12.86 18.63 -17.69
N ALA A 213 -13.00 17.69 -18.63
CA ALA A 213 -11.95 17.26 -19.54
C ALA A 213 -12.01 18.03 -20.88
N PRO A 214 -10.88 18.20 -21.59
CA PRO A 214 -10.87 18.73 -22.94
C PRO A 214 -11.74 17.89 -23.90
N ALA A 215 -12.49 18.56 -24.78
CA ALA A 215 -13.47 17.91 -25.66
C ALA A 215 -12.85 17.00 -26.74
N ASP A 216 -11.55 17.13 -27.00
CA ASP A 216 -10.78 16.34 -27.97
C ASP A 216 -10.25 15.01 -27.40
N ARG A 217 -10.43 14.75 -26.09
CA ARG A 217 -9.97 13.51 -25.49
C ARG A 217 -10.86 12.33 -25.84
N LYS A 218 -10.23 11.24 -26.28
CA LYS A 218 -10.87 9.93 -26.47
C LYS A 218 -11.55 9.47 -25.17
N VAL A 219 -12.82 9.08 -25.27
CA VAL A 219 -13.59 8.54 -24.14
C VAL A 219 -13.55 7.01 -24.19
N GLU A 220 -13.05 6.39 -23.12
CA GLU A 220 -13.08 4.94 -22.95
C GLU A 220 -14.16 4.55 -21.94
N LYS A 221 -15.02 3.60 -22.34
CA LYS A 221 -16.13 3.11 -21.51
C LYS A 221 -15.75 1.81 -20.85
N GLN A 222 -16.04 1.67 -19.57
CA GLN A 222 -15.82 0.45 -18.81
C GLN A 222 -16.97 0.19 -17.84
N GLU A 223 -17.16 -1.08 -17.48
CA GLU A 223 -18.12 -1.51 -16.48
C GLU A 223 -17.69 -1.05 -15.08
N LEU A 224 -18.65 -0.60 -14.26
CA LEU A 224 -18.39 -0.19 -12.88
C LEU A 224 -17.71 -1.30 -12.06
N THR A 225 -18.17 -2.53 -12.21
CA THR A 225 -17.60 -3.71 -11.52
C THR A 225 -16.13 -3.91 -11.87
N TYR A 226 -15.80 -3.73 -13.14
CA TYR A 226 -14.42 -3.87 -13.60
C TYR A 226 -13.58 -2.72 -13.05
N PHE A 227 -14.08 -1.48 -13.10
CA PHE A 227 -13.38 -0.30 -12.61
C PHE A 227 -13.02 -0.38 -11.12
N LEU A 228 -13.95 -0.88 -10.29
CA LEU A 228 -13.78 -1.01 -8.84
C LEU A 228 -13.22 -2.37 -8.41
N ARG A 229 -12.84 -3.27 -9.33
CA ARG A 229 -12.47 -4.67 -9.02
C ARG A 229 -11.39 -4.81 -7.94
N ASN A 230 -10.40 -3.93 -7.95
CA ASN A 230 -9.33 -3.92 -6.95
C ASN A 230 -9.83 -3.37 -5.62
N HIS A 231 -10.74 -2.40 -5.67
CA HIS A 231 -11.31 -1.74 -4.51
C HIS A 231 -12.41 -2.55 -3.81
N THR A 232 -13.00 -3.52 -4.49
CA THR A 232 -14.05 -4.41 -3.96
C THR A 232 -13.57 -5.85 -3.72
N ALA A 233 -12.29 -6.14 -3.89
CA ALA A 233 -11.75 -7.49 -3.66
C ALA A 233 -11.96 -7.93 -2.20
N ASP A 234 -12.20 -9.23 -1.97
CA ASP A 234 -12.55 -9.76 -0.65
C ASP A 234 -11.43 -9.60 0.39
N ASN A 235 -10.18 -9.58 -0.07
CA ASN A 235 -9.02 -9.33 0.78
C ASN A 235 -8.81 -7.83 1.10
N GLY A 236 -9.70 -6.94 0.64
CA GLY A 236 -9.62 -5.50 0.87
C GLY A 236 -8.86 -4.72 -0.22
N VAL A 237 -9.09 -3.41 -0.30
CA VAL A 237 -8.11 -2.47 -0.92
C VAL A 237 -6.93 -2.39 0.04
N LEU A 238 -5.72 -2.71 -0.42
CA LEU A 238 -4.52 -2.70 0.42
C LEU A 238 -4.63 -3.50 1.74
N GLY A 239 -5.41 -4.58 1.77
CA GLY A 239 -5.58 -5.37 3.00
C GLY A 239 -6.49 -4.72 4.03
N ASN A 240 -7.34 -3.77 3.64
CA ASN A 240 -8.33 -3.13 4.51
C ASN A 240 -9.76 -3.59 4.14
N PRO A 241 -10.32 -4.60 4.84
CA PRO A 241 -11.67 -5.10 4.58
C PRO A 241 -12.75 -4.05 4.82
N THR A 242 -12.58 -3.19 5.83
CA THR A 242 -13.52 -2.11 6.12
C THR A 242 -13.62 -1.16 4.94
N LEU A 243 -12.49 -0.75 4.38
CA LEU A 243 -12.45 0.12 3.20
C LEU A 243 -13.07 -0.56 1.98
N ALA A 244 -12.76 -1.84 1.72
CA ALA A 244 -13.40 -2.56 0.62
C ALA A 244 -14.91 -2.71 0.81
N ASN A 245 -15.39 -2.89 2.04
CA ASN A 245 -16.82 -2.92 2.33
C ASN A 245 -17.49 -1.58 2.03
N ARG A 246 -16.80 -0.45 2.24
CA ARG A 246 -17.29 0.88 1.83
C ARG A 246 -17.39 1.00 0.31
N PHE A 247 -16.38 0.53 -0.43
CA PHE A 247 -16.43 0.46 -1.89
C PHE A 247 -17.51 -0.49 -2.41
N LYS A 248 -17.72 -1.64 -1.76
CA LYS A 248 -18.81 -2.58 -2.06
C LYS A 248 -20.17 -1.91 -1.86
N ALA A 249 -20.36 -1.20 -0.74
CA ALA A 249 -21.57 -0.45 -0.45
C ALA A 249 -21.85 0.63 -1.50
N LEU A 250 -20.83 1.41 -1.89
CA LEU A 250 -20.95 2.39 -2.98
C LEU A 250 -21.31 1.73 -4.31
N GLN A 251 -20.62 0.64 -4.68
CA GLN A 251 -20.90 -0.10 -5.91
C GLN A 251 -22.33 -0.66 -5.93
N MET A 252 -22.79 -1.22 -4.81
CA MET A 252 -24.15 -1.77 -4.67
C MET A 252 -25.19 -0.66 -4.80
N PHE A 253 -25.00 0.46 -4.09
CA PHE A 253 -25.88 1.61 -4.19
C PHE A 253 -26.01 2.12 -5.62
N LEU A 254 -24.89 2.36 -6.31
CA LEU A 254 -24.90 2.82 -7.70
C LEU A 254 -25.68 1.86 -8.60
N LYS A 255 -25.48 0.54 -8.45
CA LYS A 255 -26.19 -0.47 -9.27
C LYS A 255 -27.67 -0.63 -8.94
N GLN A 256 -28.08 -0.29 -7.73
CA GLN A 256 -29.47 -0.45 -7.27
C GLN A 256 -30.31 0.79 -7.57
N GLU A 257 -29.72 1.97 -7.38
CA GLU A 257 -30.44 3.24 -7.48
C GLU A 257 -30.30 3.92 -8.84
N LEU A 258 -29.34 3.49 -9.66
CA LEU A 258 -29.10 4.07 -10.98
C LEU A 258 -29.21 3.02 -12.09
N GLN A 259 -29.79 3.45 -13.20
CA GLN A 259 -29.93 2.67 -14.43
C GLN A 259 -28.69 2.89 -15.32
N ASP A 260 -28.28 1.84 -16.03
CA ASP A 260 -27.19 1.87 -17.03
C ASP A 260 -25.87 2.50 -16.53
N VAL A 261 -25.43 2.10 -15.32
CA VAL A 261 -24.21 2.69 -14.73
C VAL A 261 -22.97 2.32 -15.55
N GLN A 262 -22.33 3.34 -16.10
CA GLN A 262 -21.12 3.24 -16.90
C GLN A 262 -20.01 4.10 -16.32
N VAL A 263 -18.76 3.68 -16.49
CA VAL A 263 -17.59 4.50 -16.15
C VAL A 263 -16.90 4.97 -17.44
N TYR A 264 -16.61 6.25 -17.49
CA TYR A 264 -16.01 6.96 -18.62
C TYR A 264 -14.62 7.47 -18.21
N ARG A 265 -13.59 7.10 -18.97
CA ARG A 265 -12.21 7.58 -18.80
C ARG A 265 -11.87 8.54 -19.93
N PHE A 266 -11.26 9.69 -19.62
CA PHE A 266 -11.02 10.75 -20.58
C PHE A 266 -9.53 10.88 -20.95
N GLY A 267 -9.17 10.24 -22.07
CA GLY A 267 -7.84 10.23 -22.66
C GLY A 267 -6.85 9.26 -21.99
N SER A 268 -5.59 9.38 -22.40
CA SER A 268 -4.44 8.66 -21.85
C SER A 268 -3.39 9.67 -21.35
N GLY A 269 -2.65 9.34 -20.30
CA GLY A 269 -1.62 10.19 -19.72
C GLY A 269 -1.57 10.13 -18.19
N PRO A 270 -0.70 10.95 -17.56
CA PRO A 270 -0.40 10.87 -16.13
C PRO A 270 -1.59 11.20 -15.23
N GLN A 271 -2.59 11.91 -15.74
CA GLN A 271 -3.84 12.20 -15.05
C GLN A 271 -5.01 11.97 -16.00
N VAL A 272 -5.77 10.92 -15.71
CA VAL A 272 -6.95 10.51 -16.47
C VAL A 272 -8.18 10.85 -15.64
N PRO A 273 -8.93 11.92 -15.99
CA PRO A 273 -10.24 12.17 -15.39
C PRO A 273 -11.15 10.97 -15.62
N VAL A 274 -11.95 10.64 -14.61
CA VAL A 274 -12.92 9.56 -14.67
C VAL A 274 -14.26 10.01 -14.14
N LEU A 275 -15.32 9.58 -14.80
CA LEU A 275 -16.70 9.85 -14.45
C LEU A 275 -17.47 8.53 -14.42
N ALA A 276 -18.04 8.15 -13.28
CA ALA A 276 -18.97 7.05 -13.16
C ALA A 276 -20.39 7.63 -13.08
N LEU A 277 -21.25 7.31 -14.06
CA LEU A 277 -22.62 7.83 -14.12
C LEU A 277 -23.62 6.74 -14.43
N GLY A 278 -24.78 6.84 -13.82
CA GLY A 278 -26.02 6.21 -14.27
C GLY A 278 -27.18 7.20 -14.23
N LYS A 279 -28.34 6.76 -14.71
CA LYS A 279 -29.57 7.55 -14.70
C LYS A 279 -30.40 7.27 -13.47
N THR A 280 -30.86 8.30 -12.79
CA THR A 280 -31.87 8.20 -11.73
C THR A 280 -33.27 7.99 -12.34
N ASP A 281 -34.24 7.59 -11.53
CA ASP A 281 -35.63 7.37 -11.98
C ASP A 281 -36.33 8.64 -12.50
N ASP A 282 -35.93 9.81 -12.01
CA ASP A 282 -36.36 11.12 -12.50
C ASP A 282 -35.55 11.60 -13.73
N GLY A 283 -34.72 10.72 -14.30
CA GLY A 283 -34.00 10.95 -15.54
C GLY A 283 -32.78 11.86 -15.42
N GLN A 284 -32.32 12.19 -14.21
CA GLN A 284 -31.05 12.91 -13.99
C GLN A 284 -29.87 11.94 -14.14
N LEU A 285 -28.66 12.49 -14.27
CA LEU A 285 -27.43 11.70 -14.19
C LEU A 285 -26.83 11.87 -12.80
N ALA A 286 -26.43 10.78 -12.18
CA ALA A 286 -25.78 10.80 -10.87
C ALA A 286 -24.63 9.78 -10.81
N GLY A 287 -23.69 10.03 -9.89
CA GLY A 287 -22.59 9.12 -9.59
C GLY A 287 -21.41 9.84 -8.97
N PHE A 288 -20.20 9.59 -9.45
CA PHE A 288 -18.99 10.25 -8.93
C PHE A 288 -17.97 10.58 -10.02
N LYS A 289 -17.11 11.55 -9.75
CA LYS A 289 -15.89 11.85 -10.52
C LYS A 289 -14.65 11.59 -9.69
N THR A 290 -13.55 11.24 -10.35
CA THR A 290 -12.22 11.10 -9.72
C THR A 290 -11.13 11.25 -10.78
N VAL A 291 -9.86 11.13 -10.38
CA VAL A 291 -8.71 11.19 -11.28
C VAL A 291 -7.82 9.97 -11.05
N LEU A 292 -7.51 9.25 -12.12
CA LEU A 292 -6.53 8.17 -12.10
C LEU A 292 -5.16 8.75 -12.40
N THR A 293 -4.17 8.40 -11.58
CA THR A 293 -2.76 8.68 -11.84
C THR A 293 -2.10 7.39 -12.30
N GLU A 294 -1.58 7.40 -13.53
CA GLU A 294 -0.96 6.25 -14.20
C GLU A 294 0.24 6.76 -15.03
N THR A 295 1.44 6.23 -14.82
CA THR A 295 2.67 6.58 -15.58
C THR A 295 2.94 5.67 -16.76
#